data_AF-A0A7V9PYU8-F1
#
_entry.id   AF-A0A7V9PYU8-F1
#
_cell.length_a   1.000
_cell.length_b   1.000
_cell.length_c   1.000
_cell.angle_alpha   90.00
_cell.angle_beta   90.00
_cell.angle_gamma   90.00
#
_symmetry.space_group_name_H-M   'P 1'
#
loop_
_entity.id
_entity.type
_entity.pdbx_description
1 polymer ?
#
loop_
_entity_poly.entity_id
_entity_poly.type
_entity_poly.pdbx_seq_one_letter_code
_entity_poly.pdbx_strand_id
1 'polypeptide(L)'
;MEDTMNRNADAAIVRADMSAFEFHEAAWEASLSETSPPDPSALSDRALYVVMRYEDRDLPSATHEVLEAECRRRGILLDVFERLIGMALMAIVAISGLAIGWVLFAR
;
A
#
# COMPACT_ATOMS: atom_id res chain seq x y z
N MET A 1 19.52 14.00 -18.87
CA MET A 1 19.47 14.08 -17.39
C MET A 1 18.18 13.46 -16.86
N GLU A 2 17.05 13.63 -17.56
CA GLU A 2 15.78 12.92 -17.27
C GLU A 2 15.87 11.38 -17.39
N ASP A 3 16.54 10.84 -18.41
CA ASP A 3 16.66 9.38 -18.61
C ASP A 3 17.42 8.62 -17.51
N THR A 4 18.30 9.30 -16.78
CA THR A 4 19.10 8.70 -15.69
C THR A 4 18.30 8.71 -14.38
N MET A 5 17.55 9.79 -14.16
CA MET A 5 16.69 9.93 -12.99
C MET A 5 15.49 8.97 -13.04
N ASN A 6 14.92 8.76 -14.25
CA ASN A 6 13.86 7.78 -14.48
C ASN A 6 14.34 6.34 -14.22
N ARG A 7 15.52 5.96 -14.76
CA ARG A 7 16.12 4.63 -14.49
C ARG A 7 16.42 4.38 -13.01
N ASN A 8 16.84 5.42 -12.28
CA ASN A 8 17.07 5.31 -10.85
C ASN A 8 15.76 5.15 -10.06
N ALA A 9 14.69 5.81 -10.51
CA ALA A 9 13.36 5.62 -9.93
C ALA A 9 12.90 4.17 -10.16
N ASP A 10 12.91 3.67 -11.40
CA ASP A 10 12.52 2.30 -11.73
C ASP A 10 13.33 1.25 -10.93
N ALA A 11 14.65 1.45 -10.82
CA ALA A 11 15.49 0.56 -10.02
C ALA A 11 15.14 0.57 -8.51
N ALA A 12 14.73 1.72 -7.98
CA ALA A 12 14.26 1.82 -6.60
C ALA A 12 12.91 1.14 -6.40
N ILE A 13 12.02 1.20 -7.41
CA ILE A 13 10.74 0.47 -7.42
C ILE A 13 10.99 -1.02 -7.39
N VAL A 14 11.79 -1.53 -8.33
CA VAL A 14 12.09 -2.98 -8.43
C VAL A 14 12.75 -3.49 -7.14
N ARG A 15 13.67 -2.72 -6.55
CA ARG A 15 14.30 -3.11 -5.29
C ARG A 15 13.30 -3.17 -4.13
N ALA A 16 12.38 -2.21 -4.05
CA ALA A 16 11.35 -2.21 -3.02
C ALA A 16 10.42 -3.42 -3.17
N ASP A 17 9.99 -3.72 -4.39
CA ASP A 17 9.13 -4.87 -4.68
C ASP A 17 9.84 -6.18 -4.35
N MET A 18 11.12 -6.34 -4.71
CA MET A 18 11.92 -7.52 -4.35
C MET A 18 12.04 -7.68 -2.83
N SER A 19 12.37 -6.60 -2.10
CA SER A 19 12.46 -6.67 -0.63
C SER A 19 11.13 -6.99 0.04
N ALA A 20 10.01 -6.59 -0.58
CA ALA A 20 8.68 -6.93 -0.11
C ALA A 20 8.39 -8.43 -0.29
N PHE A 21 8.73 -9.00 -1.45
CA PHE A 21 8.61 -10.43 -1.71
C PHE A 21 9.48 -11.27 -0.77
N GLU A 22 10.75 -10.91 -0.59
CA GLU A 22 11.67 -11.62 0.30
C GLU A 22 11.17 -11.62 1.75
N PHE A 23 10.62 -10.49 2.21
CA PHE A 23 10.02 -10.41 3.54
C PHE A 23 8.77 -11.28 3.65
N HIS A 24 7.92 -11.29 2.62
CA HIS A 24 6.72 -12.12 2.59
C HIS A 24 7.06 -13.61 2.68
N GLU A 25 8.05 -14.06 1.90
CA GLU A 25 8.54 -15.44 1.94
C GLU A 25 9.12 -15.79 3.32
N ALA A 26 9.99 -14.95 3.87
CA ALA A 26 10.56 -15.16 5.21
C ALA A 26 9.49 -15.17 6.31
N ALA A 27 8.44 -14.36 6.18
CA ALA A 27 7.31 -14.35 7.09
C ALA A 27 6.50 -15.65 7.01
N TRP A 28 6.33 -16.20 5.81
CA TRP A 28 5.66 -17.47 5.60
C TRP A 28 6.46 -18.64 6.17
N GLU A 29 7.78 -18.68 5.89
CA GLU A 29 8.68 -19.66 6.48
C GLU A 29 8.65 -19.60 8.00
N ALA A 30 8.74 -18.40 8.58
CA ALA A 30 8.68 -18.22 10.02
C ALA A 30 7.38 -18.73 10.64
N SER A 31 6.25 -18.56 9.94
CA SER A 31 4.96 -19.11 10.37
C SER A 31 4.93 -20.63 10.28
N LEU A 32 5.50 -21.24 9.24
CA LEU A 32 5.58 -22.70 9.10
C LEU A 32 6.50 -23.33 10.14
N SER A 33 7.55 -22.63 10.56
CA SER A 33 8.47 -23.08 11.62
C SER A 33 8.04 -22.67 13.03
N GLU A 34 6.88 -22.04 13.21
CA GLU A 34 6.39 -21.52 14.49
C GLU A 34 7.39 -20.60 15.20
N THR A 35 8.17 -19.86 14.42
CA THR A 35 9.17 -18.89 14.92
C THR A 35 8.63 -17.47 14.85
N SER A 36 9.30 -16.54 15.54
CA SER A 36 8.92 -15.12 15.49
C SER A 36 8.98 -14.57 14.06
N PRO A 37 8.02 -13.70 13.68
CA PRO A 37 8.02 -13.07 12.37
C PRO A 37 9.29 -12.21 12.16
N PRO A 38 9.73 -12.05 10.90
CA PRO A 38 10.87 -11.21 10.57
C PRO A 38 10.61 -9.73 10.93
N ASP A 39 11.66 -9.02 11.30
CA ASP A 39 11.57 -7.60 11.68
C ASP A 39 11.29 -6.71 10.45
N PRO A 40 10.16 -6.00 10.39
CA PRO A 40 9.82 -5.13 9.26
C PRO A 40 10.63 -3.82 9.27
N SER A 41 11.42 -3.53 10.30
CA SER A 41 12.21 -2.29 10.37
C SER A 41 13.20 -2.14 9.21
N ALA A 42 13.66 -3.25 8.64
CA ALA A 42 14.56 -3.29 7.48
C ALA A 42 13.88 -2.91 6.16
N LEU A 43 12.55 -2.92 6.09
CA LEU A 43 11.80 -2.56 4.89
C LEU A 43 11.85 -1.05 4.65
N SER A 44 11.99 -0.65 3.38
CA SER A 44 11.71 0.73 2.97
C SER A 44 10.22 1.03 3.06
N ASP A 45 9.81 2.29 3.21
CA ASP A 45 8.39 2.66 3.29
C ASP A 45 7.59 2.19 2.07
N ARG A 46 8.22 2.18 0.89
CA ARG A 46 7.63 1.63 -0.33
C ARG A 46 7.47 0.12 -0.24
N ALA A 47 8.49 -0.60 0.22
CA ALA A 47 8.41 -2.05 0.38
C ALA A 47 7.36 -2.43 1.44
N LEU A 48 7.30 -1.68 2.53
CA LEU A 48 6.29 -1.83 3.58
C LEU A 48 4.87 -1.62 3.05
N TYR A 49 4.67 -0.58 2.23
CA TYR A 49 3.42 -0.35 1.50
C TYR A 49 3.06 -1.52 0.58
N VAL A 50 4.04 -2.04 -0.16
CA VAL A 50 3.84 -3.13 -1.11
C VAL A 50 3.50 -4.44 -0.40
N VAL A 51 4.20 -4.80 0.68
CA VAL A 51 3.90 -5.99 1.51
C VAL A 51 2.48 -5.93 2.07
N MET A 52 2.08 -4.79 2.62
CA MET A 52 0.73 -4.59 3.17
C MET A 52 -0.38 -4.67 2.10
N ARG A 53 -0.04 -4.47 0.82
CA ARG A 53 -1.00 -4.49 -0.29
C ARG A 53 -1.07 -5.84 -0.99
N TYR A 54 -0.04 -6.68 -0.87
CA TYR A 54 -0.14 -8.08 -1.23
C TYR A 54 -1.28 -8.69 -0.42
N GLU A 55 -2.20 -9.38 -1.11
CA GLU A 55 -3.53 -9.74 -0.60
C GLU A 55 -3.48 -10.05 0.89
N ASP A 56 -4.19 -9.23 1.67
CA ASP A 56 -4.39 -9.30 3.13
C ASP A 56 -4.73 -10.72 3.67
N ARG A 57 -5.01 -11.65 2.76
CA ARG A 57 -5.37 -13.04 3.00
C ARG A 57 -4.18 -14.00 3.05
N ASP A 58 -3.01 -13.62 2.55
CA ASP A 58 -1.87 -14.53 2.40
C ASP A 58 -0.75 -14.26 3.42
N LEU A 59 -0.88 -13.24 4.27
CA LEU A 59 0.07 -12.99 5.36
C LEU A 59 -0.38 -13.68 6.67
N PRO A 60 0.52 -14.36 7.39
CA PRO A 60 0.24 -14.87 8.72
C PRO A 60 -0.16 -13.74 9.67
N SER A 61 -1.16 -13.97 10.53
CA SER A 61 -1.71 -12.93 11.42
C SER A 61 -0.65 -12.30 12.33
N ALA A 62 0.29 -13.09 12.84
CA ALA A 62 1.40 -12.59 13.65
C ALA A 62 2.29 -11.60 12.87
N THR A 63 2.54 -11.83 11.59
CA THR A 63 3.33 -10.93 10.74
C THR A 63 2.56 -9.63 10.47
N HIS A 64 1.24 -9.73 10.27
CA HIS A 64 0.38 -8.57 10.05
C HIS A 64 0.44 -7.58 11.23
N GLU A 65 0.39 -8.09 12.47
CA GLU A 65 0.48 -7.24 13.67
C GLU A 65 1.79 -6.45 13.75
N VAL A 66 2.92 -7.06 13.37
CA VAL A 66 4.22 -6.38 13.39
C VAL A 66 4.31 -5.33 12.27
N LEU A 67 3.76 -5.62 11.08
CA LEU A 67 3.67 -4.67 9.98
C LEU A 67 2.80 -3.46 10.32
N GLU A 68 1.63 -3.66 10.94
CA GLU A 68 0.77 -2.57 11.40
C GLU A 68 1.46 -1.70 12.46
N ALA A 69 2.18 -2.33 13.39
CA ALA A 69 2.92 -1.62 14.43
C ALA A 69 4.01 -0.73 13.84
N GLU A 70 4.75 -1.22 12.85
CA GLU A 70 5.80 -0.45 12.17
C GLU A 70 5.21 0.64 11.27
N CYS A 71 4.11 0.38 10.56
CA CYS A 71 3.36 1.39 9.81
C CYS A 71 2.90 2.54 10.73
N ARG A 72 2.37 2.20 11.91
CA ARG A 72 1.94 3.18 12.92
C ARG A 72 3.12 3.97 13.47
N ARG A 73 4.24 3.30 13.75
CA ARG A 73 5.48 3.95 14.20
C ARG A 73 6.02 4.94 13.18
N ARG A 74 5.88 4.65 11.88
CA ARG A 74 6.31 5.52 10.77
C ARG A 74 5.24 6.54 10.34
N GLY A 75 4.03 6.48 10.90
CA GLY A 75 2.93 7.38 10.55
C GLY A 75 2.35 7.12 9.15
N ILE A 76 2.54 5.92 8.60
CA ILE A 76 2.05 5.55 7.26
C ILE A 76 0.57 5.18 7.38
N LEU A 77 -0.32 6.16 7.18
CA LEU A 77 -1.77 6.03 7.23
C LEU A 77 -2.35 5.58 5.87
N LEU A 78 -1.85 4.45 5.41
CA LEU A 78 -2.13 3.82 4.13
C LEU A 78 -3.64 3.68 3.85
N ASP A 79 -4.37 3.13 4.82
CA ASP A 79 -5.80 2.85 4.72
C ASP A 79 -6.67 4.13 4.73
N VAL A 80 -6.20 5.18 5.42
CA VAL A 80 -6.93 6.45 5.53
C VAL A 80 -6.89 7.22 4.22
N PHE A 81 -5.74 7.25 3.54
CA PHE A 81 -5.59 7.96 2.27
C PHE A 81 -6.40 7.33 1.15
N GLU A 82 -6.36 6.00 0.99
CA GLU A 82 -7.15 5.32 -0.05
C GLU A 82 -8.66 5.52 0.16
N ARG A 83 -9.12 5.44 1.41
CA ARG A 83 -10.53 5.65 1.74
C ARG A 83 -10.98 7.10 1.50
N LEU A 84 -10.13 8.08 1.79
CA LEU A 84 -10.39 9.50 1.49
C LEU A 84 -10.46 9.74 -0.02
N ILE A 85 -9.55 9.15 -0.80
CA ILE A 85 -9.56 9.24 -2.27
C ILE A 85 -10.84 8.60 -2.83
N GLY A 86 -11.21 7.41 -2.35
CA GLY A 86 -12.45 6.74 -2.75
C GLY A 86 -13.69 7.58 -2.46
N MET A 87 -13.77 8.18 -1.28
CA MET A 87 -14.87 9.10 -0.93
C MET A 87 -14.88 10.36 -1.82
N ALA A 88 -13.71 10.94 -2.10
CA ALA A 88 -13.60 12.12 -2.97
C ALA A 88 -14.06 11.81 -4.40
N LEU A 89 -13.68 10.65 -4.95
CA LEU A 89 -14.13 10.20 -6.28
C LEU A 89 -15.64 10.02 -6.34
N MET A 90 -16.24 9.39 -5.32
CA MET A 90 -17.69 9.24 -5.25
C MET A 90 -18.41 10.59 -5.17
N ALA A 91 -17.88 11.53 -4.40
CA ALA A 91 -18.44 12.89 -4.31
C ALA A 91 -18.37 13.62 -5.65
N ILE A 92 -17.27 13.51 -6.40
CA ILE A 92 -17.13 14.11 -7.73
C ILE A 92 -18.18 13.56 -8.69
N VAL A 93 -18.41 12.24 -8.71
CA VAL A 93 -19.42 11.60 -9.56
C VAL A 93 -20.83 12.10 -9.21
N ALA A 94 -21.15 12.18 -7.92
CA ALA A 94 -22.43 12.70 -7.47
C ALA A 94 -22.65 14.17 -7.88
N ILE A 95 -21.66 15.04 -7.67
CA ILE A 95 -21.73 16.47 -8.01
C ILE A 95 -21.88 16.67 -9.52
N SER A 96 -21.10 15.94 -10.32
CA SER A 96 -21.14 16.04 -11.78
C SER A 96 -22.46 15.54 -12.35
N GLY A 97 -23.02 14.43 -11.84
CA GLY A 97 -24.35 13.97 -12.22
C GLY A 97 -25.44 15.00 -11.90
N LEU A 98 -25.36 15.65 -10.73
CA LEU A 98 -26.32 16.66 -10.29
C LEU A 98 -26.24 17.93 -11.15
N ALA A 99 -25.02 18.37 -11.49
CA ALA A 99 -24.79 19.51 -12.37
C ALA A 99 -25.31 19.26 -13.80
N ILE A 100 -25.03 18.08 -14.36
CA ILE A 100 -25.51 17.69 -15.70
C ILE A 100 -27.03 17.59 -15.72
N GLY A 101 -27.63 16.94 -14.72
CA GLY A 101 -29.09 16.83 -14.59
C GLY A 101 -29.77 18.20 -14.49
N TRP A 102 -29.18 19.13 -13.75
CA TRP A 102 -29.70 20.49 -13.63
C TRP A 102 -29.65 21.26 -14.97
N VAL A 103 -28.54 21.15 -15.71
CA VAL A 103 -28.38 21.80 -17.02
C VAL A 103 -29.39 21.24 -18.04
N LEU A 104 -29.63 19.93 -18.03
CA LEU A 104 -30.61 19.30 -18.90
C LEU A 104 -32.06 19.64 -18.54
N PHE A 105 -32.36 19.80 -17.25
CA PHE A 105 -33.69 20.15 -16.78
C PHE A 105 -34.02 21.65 -16.97
N ALA A 106 -33.02 22.53 -16.85
CA ALA A 106 -33.17 23.97 -17.00
C ALA A 106 -33.18 24.44 -18.47
N ARG A 107 -33.01 23.52 -19.43
CA ARG A 107 -32.99 23.77 -20.86
C ARG A 107 -34.27 23.24 -21.51
#